data_AF-A0A0Q6DTM5-F1
#
_entry.id   AF-A0A0Q6DTM5-F1
#
_cell.length_a   1.000
_cell.length_b   1.000
_cell.length_c   1.000
_cell.angle_alpha   90.00
_cell.angle_beta   90.00
_cell.angle_gamma   90.00
#
_symmetry.space_group_name_H-M   'P 1'
#
loop_
_entity.id
_entity.type
_entity.pdbx_description
1 polymer ?
#
loop_
_entity_poly.entity_id
_entity_poly.type
_entity_poly.pdbx_seq_one_letter_code
_entity_poly.pdbx_strand_id
1 'polypeptide(L)' 'MNGLALRIALVAAGLICLVLFATYIVGLIREDGSRDTLTTIEKLNTEAGNAGENARLGRRECVARGMRFDFEAGKCLGHP' A
#
# COMPACT_ATOMS: atom_id res chain seq x y z
N MET A 1 42.49 34.43 -10.25
CA MET A 1 42.14 33.02 -9.94
C MET A 1 43.02 32.11 -10.79
N ASN A 2 43.78 31.21 -10.17
CA ASN A 2 44.68 30.31 -10.90
C ASN A 2 43.87 29.20 -11.59
N GLY A 3 44.24 28.81 -12.82
CA GLY A 3 43.45 27.87 -13.65
C GLY A 3 43.14 26.52 -12.99
N LEU A 4 43.94 26.10 -12.00
CA LEU A 4 43.68 24.91 -11.18
C LEU A 4 42.41 25.06 -10.32
N ALA A 5 42.21 26.22 -9.69
CA ALA A 5 41.04 26.48 -8.83
C ALA A 5 39.74 26.51 -9.65
N LEU A 6 39.80 27.04 -10.88
CA LEU A 6 38.67 27.03 -11.80
C LEU A 6 38.26 25.61 -12.21
N ARG A 7 39.25 24.74 -12.50
CA ARG A 7 38.99 23.33 -12.86
C ARG A 7 38.37 22.56 -11.68
N ILE A 8 38.89 22.76 -10.47
CA ILE A 8 38.33 22.14 -9.27
C ILE A 8 36.89 22.58 -9.04
N ALA A 9 36.60 23.88 -9.18
CA ALA A 9 35.24 24.40 -9.04
C ALA A 9 34.26 23.80 -10.06
N LEU A 10 34.69 23.62 -11.31
CA LEU A 10 33.86 22.99 -12.35
C LEU A 10 33.57 21.51 -12.07
N VAL A 11 34.58 20.76 -11.61
CA VAL A 11 34.41 19.35 -11.24
C VAL A 11 33.49 19.21 -10.03
N ALA A 12 33.67 20.05 -9.00
CA ALA A 12 32.81 20.05 -7.82
C ALA A 12 31.35 20.39 -8.17
N ALA A 13 31.14 21.41 -9.02
CA ALA A 13 29.80 21.76 -9.49
C ALA A 13 29.16 20.61 -10.29
N GLY A 14 29.92 19.94 -11.16
CA GLY A 14 29.45 18.77 -11.90
C GLY A 14 29.03 17.62 -10.98
N LEU A 15 29.83 17.31 -9.96
CA LEU A 15 29.51 16.28 -8.97
C LEU A 15 28.23 16.63 -8.19
N ILE A 16 28.07 17.88 -7.76
CA ILE A 16 26.88 18.32 -7.04
C ILE A 16 25.63 18.16 -7.91
N CYS A 17 25.68 18.59 -9.17
CA CYS A 17 24.55 18.42 -10.10
C CYS A 17 24.21 16.94 -10.30
N LEU A 18 25.21 16.06 -10.41
CA LEU A 18 24.99 14.64 -10.61
C LEU A 18 24.35 13.99 -9.38
N VAL A 19 24.79 14.36 -8.17
CA VAL A 19 24.20 13.89 -6.92
C VAL A 19 22.75 14.35 -6.80
N LEU A 20 22.47 15.63 -7.06
CA LEU A 20 21.11 16.17 -7.01
C LEU A 20 20.18 15.50 -8.03
N PHE A 21 20.69 15.21 -9.23
CA PHE A 21 19.92 14.49 -10.23
C PHE A 21 19.62 13.05 -9.80
N ALA A 22 20.63 12.34 -9.27
CA ALA A 22 20.44 10.98 -8.79
C ALA A 22 19.43 10.90 -7.63
N THR A 23 19.49 11.82 -6.67
CA THR A 23 18.52 11.86 -5.56
C THR A 23 17.12 12.19 -6.04
N TYR A 24 16.97 13.09 -7.01
CA TYR A 24 15.68 13.40 -7.64
C TYR A 24 15.06 12.17 -8.32
N ILE A 25 15.83 11.46 -9.15
CA ILE A 25 15.35 10.24 -9.83
C ILE A 25 14.95 9.15 -8.83
N VAL A 26 15.75 8.92 -7.78
CA VAL A 26 15.41 7.96 -6.73
C VAL A 26 14.13 8.38 -5.99
N GLY A 27 13.92 9.68 -5.77
CA GLY A 27 12.68 10.23 -5.20
C GLY A 27 11.46 9.86 -6.03
N LEU A 28 11.51 10.11 -7.35
CA LEU A 28 10.42 9.78 -8.28
C LEU A 28 10.07 8.28 -8.24
N ILE A 29 11.07 7.42 -8.35
CA ILE A 29 10.86 5.95 -8.34
C ILE A 29 10.22 5.49 -7.02
N ARG A 30 10.65 6.05 -5.89
CA ARG A 30 10.09 5.70 -4.58
C ARG A 30 8.67 6.22 -4.41
N GLU A 31 8.37 7.42 -4.88
CA GLU A 31 7.03 7.99 -4.77
C GLU A 31 6.02 7.19 -5.59
N ASP A 32 6.37 6.79 -6.80
CA ASP A 32 5.54 5.94 -7.65
C ASP A 32 5.39 4.53 -7.08
N GLY A 33 6.49 3.88 -6.68
CA GLY A 33 6.45 2.52 -6.10
C GLY A 33 5.74 2.46 -4.74
N SER A 34 5.84 3.51 -3.93
CA SER A 34 5.14 3.60 -2.65
C SER A 34 3.63 3.80 -2.84
N ARG A 35 3.21 4.51 -3.88
CA ARG A 35 1.78 4.70 -4.19
C ARG A 35 1.11 3.39 -4.63
N ASP A 36 1.77 2.62 -5.49
CA ASP A 36 1.21 1.35 -5.99
C ASP A 36 1.08 0.30 -4.88
N THR A 37 2.06 0.25 -3.98
CA THR A 37 2.03 -0.71 -2.85
C THR A 37 0.98 -0.33 -1.81
N LEU A 38 0.87 0.95 -1.43
CA LEU A 38 -0.14 1.41 -0.49
C LEU A 38 -1.56 1.21 -1.02
N THR A 39 -1.81 1.55 -2.28
CA THR A 39 -3.14 1.35 -2.90
C THR A 39 -3.54 -0.12 -2.98
N THR A 40 -2.60 -1.01 -3.27
CA THR A 40 -2.86 -2.45 -3.27
C THR A 40 -3.19 -2.98 -1.87
N ILE A 41 -2.42 -2.56 -0.87
CA ILE A 41 -2.64 -2.96 0.54
C ILE A 41 -3.98 -2.42 1.05
N GLU A 42 -4.32 -1.17 0.76
CA GLU A 42 -5.57 -0.54 1.16
C GLU A 42 -6.78 -1.23 0.53
N LYS A 43 -6.67 -1.62 -0.75
CA LYS A 43 -7.70 -2.39 -1.45
C LYS A 43 -7.89 -3.77 -0.81
N LEU A 44 -6.81 -4.50 -0.55
CA LEU A 44 -6.87 -5.82 0.08
C LEU A 44 -7.46 -5.75 1.50
N ASN A 45 -7.07 -4.75 2.29
CA ASN A 45 -7.61 -4.55 3.63
C ASN A 45 -9.11 -4.18 3.60
N THR A 46 -9.52 -3.37 2.64
CA THR A 46 -10.93 -2.99 2.47
C THR A 46 -11.78 -4.19 2.06
N GLU A 47 -11.30 -5.02 1.12
CA GLU A 47 -11.98 -6.25 0.71
C GLU A 47 -12.09 -7.25 1.88
N ALA A 48 -11.00 -7.44 2.64
CA ALA A 48 -11.01 -8.30 3.82
C ALA A 48 -11.96 -7.77 4.91
N GLY A 49 -11.96 -6.46 5.15
CA GLY A 49 -12.87 -5.80 6.10
C GLY A 49 -14.34 -5.97 5.72
N ASN A 50 -14.68 -5.72 4.45
CA ASN A 50 -16.03 -5.93 3.92
C ASN A 50 -16.46 -7.40 3.99
N ALA A 51 -15.57 -8.34 3.67
CA ALA A 51 -15.85 -9.76 3.79
C ALA A 51 -16.13 -10.16 5.25
N GLY A 52 -15.31 -9.65 6.18
CA GLY A 52 -15.49 -9.87 7.61
C GLY A 52 -16.82 -9.33 8.14
N GLU A 53 -17.17 -8.09 7.78
CA GLU A 53 -18.43 -7.48 8.23
C GLU A 53 -19.64 -8.17 7.60
N ASN A 54 -19.59 -8.53 6.31
CA ASN A 54 -20.65 -9.32 5.68
C ASN A 54 -20.83 -10.69 6.34
N ALA A 55 -19.75 -11.37 6.72
CA ALA A 55 -19.83 -12.62 7.47
C ALA A 55 -20.45 -12.42 8.87
N ARG A 56 -20.15 -11.30 9.52
CA ARG A 56 -20.71 -10.93 10.83
C ARG A 56 -22.20 -10.62 10.73
N LEU A 57 -22.61 -9.84 9.72
CA LEU A 57 -24.01 -9.51 9.43
C LEU A 57 -24.81 -10.78 9.09
N GLY A 58 -24.32 -11.62 8.17
CA GLY A 58 -25.00 -12.87 7.81
C GLY A 58 -25.16 -13.82 9.00
N ARG A 59 -24.17 -13.88 9.90
CA ARG A 59 -24.26 -14.63 11.15
C ARG A 59 -25.30 -14.03 12.10
N ARG A 60 -25.28 -12.71 12.30
CA ARG A 60 -26.24 -12.01 13.15
C ARG A 60 -27.67 -12.22 12.66
N GLU A 61 -27.91 -12.09 11.35
CA GLU A 61 -29.21 -12.35 10.73
C GLU A 61 -29.63 -13.82 10.84
N CYS A 62 -28.70 -14.77 10.73
CA CYS A 62 -28.97 -16.18 10.96
C CYS A 62 -29.49 -16.43 12.38
N VAL A 63 -28.77 -15.93 13.38
CA VAL A 63 -29.13 -16.08 14.79
C VAL A 63 -30.42 -15.32 15.11
N ALA A 64 -30.62 -14.12 14.55
CA ALA A 64 -31.85 -13.34 14.73
C ALA A 64 -33.08 -14.05 14.17
N ARG A 65 -32.92 -14.88 13.12
CA ARG A 65 -33.97 -15.75 12.57
C ARG A 65 -34.14 -17.06 13.34
N GLY A 66 -33.43 -17.25 14.46
CA GLY A 66 -33.48 -18.47 15.27
C GLY A 66 -32.78 -19.68 14.64
N MET A 67 -32.00 -19.48 13.57
CA MET A 67 -31.31 -20.55 12.86
C MET A 67 -29.94 -20.85 13.44
N ARG A 68 -29.42 -22.06 13.18
CA ARG A 68 -28.07 -22.46 13.61
C ARG A 68 -27.06 -22.00 12.57
N PHE A 69 -26.02 -21.30 13.01
CA PHE A 69 -24.90 -20.93 12.15
C PHE A 69 -23.82 -21.99 12.19
N ASP A 70 -23.40 -22.48 11.02
CA ASP A 70 -22.23 -23.34 10.86
C ASP A 70 -20.97 -22.47 10.78
N PHE A 71 -20.13 -22.58 11.79
CA PHE A 71 -18.89 -21.82 11.89
C PHE A 71 -17.80 -22.36 10.97
N GLU A 72 -17.83 -23.64 10.64
CA GLU A 72 -16.85 -24.30 9.78
C GLU A 72 -17.17 -24.01 8.32
N ALA A 73 -18.44 -24.11 7.93
CA ALA A 73 -18.88 -23.80 6.57
C ALA A 73 -19.13 -22.29 6.32
N GLY A 74 -19.16 -21.47 7.37
CA GLY A 74 -19.45 -20.03 7.30
C GLY A 74 -20.86 -19.71 6.81
N LYS A 75 -21.83 -20.61 7.02
CA LYS A 75 -23.18 -20.53 6.45
C LYS A 75 -24.25 -20.69 7.52
N CYS A 76 -25.40 -20.09 7.26
CA CYS A 76 -26.59 -20.35 8.06
C CYS A 76 -27.21 -21.68 7.64
N LEU A 77 -27.35 -22.62 8.57
CA LEU A 77 -28.06 -23.87 8.33
C LEU A 77 -29.55 -23.59 8.50
N GLY A 78 -30.27 -23.60 7.37
CA GLY A 78 -31.72 -23.61 7.39
C GLY A 78 -32.21 -24.86 8.12
N HIS A 79 -33.20 -24.70 9.00
CA HIS A 79 -34.00 -25.82 9.43
C HIS A 79 -34.68 -26.43 8.18
N PRO A 80 -34.87 -27.77 8.05
CA PRO A 80 -35.83 -28.31 7.08
C PRO A 80 -37.19 -27.64 7.21
#